data_AF-A0A357AWZ7-F1
#
_entry.id   AF-A0A357AWZ7-F1
#
_cell.length_a   1.000
_cell.length_b   1.000
_cell.length_c   1.000
_cell.angle_alpha   90.00
_cell.angle_beta   90.00
_cell.angle_gamma   90.00
#
_symmetry.space_group_name_H-M   'P 1'
#
loop_
_entity.id
_entity.type
_entity.pdbx_description
1 polymer ?
#
loop_
_entity_poly.entity_id
_entity_poly.type
_entity_poly.pdbx_seq_one_letter_code
_entity_poly.pdbx_strand_id
1 'polypeptide(L)'
;MRIANCLQTILELEPELRKLELGQTLLDEFEVLKTFLERIDEVELSESDVERIERATSNFLEELREPMAHLMAHKAARRLQ
;
A
#
# COMPACT_ATOMS: atom_id res chain seq x y z
N MET A 1 7.29 -11.76 10.79
CA MET A 1 6.47 -10.96 11.74
C MET A 1 5.23 -10.43 11.02
N ARG A 2 4.07 -10.36 11.68
CA ARG A 2 2.79 -9.95 11.05
C ARG A 2 2.84 -8.55 10.44
N ILE A 3 3.47 -7.60 11.14
CA ILE A 3 3.59 -6.21 10.66
C ILE A 3 4.43 -6.11 9.39
N ALA A 4 5.58 -6.81 9.34
CA ALA A 4 6.40 -6.84 8.14
C ALA A 4 5.59 -7.30 6.92
N ASN A 5 4.73 -8.31 7.10
CA ASN A 5 3.83 -8.78 6.04
C ASN A 5 2.81 -7.70 5.62
N CYS A 6 2.21 -6.98 6.58
CA CYS A 6 1.28 -5.88 6.27
C CYS A 6 1.96 -4.78 5.45
N LEU A 7 3.14 -4.34 5.88
CA LEU A 7 3.90 -3.29 5.20
C LEU A 7 4.39 -3.74 3.83
N GLN A 8 4.88 -4.97 3.70
CA GLN A 8 5.25 -5.55 2.41
C GLN A 8 4.07 -5.62 1.46
N THR A 9 2.88 -6.02 1.93
CA THR A 9 1.65 -6.05 1.12
C THR A 9 1.32 -4.66 0.56
N ILE A 10 1.49 -3.60 1.36
CA ILE A 10 1.30 -2.21 0.93
C ILE A 10 2.36 -1.83 -0.12
N LEU A 11 3.64 -2.13 0.14
CA LEU A 11 4.77 -1.79 -0.73
C LEU A 11 4.74 -2.51 -2.09
N GLU A 12 4.18 -3.72 -2.15
CA GLU A 12 3.98 -4.45 -3.42
C GLU A 12 3.10 -3.69 -4.42
N LEU A 13 2.25 -2.77 -3.95
CA LEU A 13 1.37 -1.97 -4.79
C LEU A 13 2.05 -0.73 -5.37
N GLU A 14 3.15 -0.25 -4.79
CA GLU A 14 3.83 0.98 -5.19
C GLU A 14 4.14 1.04 -6.70
N PRO A 15 4.67 -0.01 -7.37
CA PRO A 15 4.99 0.07 -8.79
C PRO A 15 3.75 0.28 -9.66
N GLU A 16 2.61 -0.29 -9.28
CA GLU A 16 1.36 -0.08 -9.99
C GLU A 16 0.82 1.32 -9.74
N LEU A 17 0.82 1.77 -8.48
CA LEU A 17 0.33 3.10 -8.08
C LEU A 17 1.15 4.23 -8.69
N ARG A 18 2.47 4.05 -8.82
CA ARG A 18 3.38 4.98 -9.53
C ARG A 18 3.01 5.14 -11.01
N LYS A 19 2.52 4.08 -11.67
CA LYS A 19 2.02 4.15 -13.05
C LYS A 19 0.66 4.85 -13.17
N LEU A 20 -0.05 5.05 -12.06
CA LEU A 20 -1.35 5.72 -12.03
C LEU A 20 -1.22 7.23 -11.84
N GLU A 21 0.00 7.75 -11.64
CA GLU A 21 0.24 9.15 -11.23
C GLU A 21 -0.62 9.55 -10.02
N LEU A 22 -1.00 8.58 -9.18
CA LEU A 22 -1.58 8.85 -7.87
C LEU A 22 -0.55 9.70 -7.11
N GLY A 23 -0.96 10.91 -6.74
CA GLY A 23 -0.07 12.05 -6.55
C GLY A 23 1.18 11.80 -5.73
N GLN A 24 2.21 12.64 -5.97
CA GLN A 24 3.54 12.57 -5.35
C GLN A 24 3.51 12.28 -3.84
N THR A 25 2.52 12.83 -3.12
CA THR A 25 2.29 12.57 -1.69
C THR A 25 2.22 11.08 -1.34
N LEU A 26 1.50 10.25 -2.10
CA LEU A 26 1.39 8.82 -1.82
C LEU A 26 2.74 8.09 -2.02
N LEU A 27 3.52 8.53 -3.00
CA LEU A 27 4.86 7.98 -3.25
C LEU A 27 5.84 8.35 -2.13
N ASP A 28 5.73 9.55 -1.58
CA ASP A 28 6.54 9.98 -0.44
C ASP A 28 6.21 9.14 0.82
N GLU A 29 4.92 8.83 1.04
CA GLU A 29 4.49 7.93 2.12
C GLU A 29 5.05 6.50 1.96
N PHE A 30 5.20 5.98 0.74
CA PHE A 30 5.85 4.67 0.53
C PHE A 30 7.31 4.68 0.96
N GLU A 31 8.05 5.77 0.76
CA GLU A 31 9.44 5.87 1.25
C GLU A 31 9.51 5.82 2.78
N VAL A 32 8.55 6.48 3.47
CA VAL A 32 8.44 6.40 4.94
C VAL A 32 8.21 4.94 5.38
N LEU A 33 7.32 4.21 4.71
CA LEU A 33 7.05 2.81 5.03
C LEU A 33 8.27 1.90 4.79
N LYS A 34 9.07 2.15 3.75
CA LYS A 34 10.32 1.41 3.50
C LYS A 34 11.34 1.63 4.61
N THR A 35 11.60 2.89 4.97
CA THR A 35 12.52 3.22 6.08
C THR A 35 12.05 2.62 7.40
N PHE A 36 10.73 2.59 7.63
CA PHE A 36 10.19 1.96 8.83
C PHE A 36 10.36 0.43 8.83
N LEU A 37 10.16 -0.22 7.68
CA LEU A 37 10.33 -1.67 7.54
C LEU A 37 11.77 -2.12 7.85
N GLU A 38 12.79 -1.32 7.49
CA GLU A 38 14.20 -1.60 7.81
C GLU A 38 14.48 -1.67 9.31
N ARG A 39 13.63 -1.04 10.13
CA ARG A 39 13.82 -0.91 11.59
C ARG A 39 12.77 -1.67 12.39
N ILE A 40 11.86 -2.40 11.74
CA ILE A 40 10.69 -2.98 12.41
C ILE A 40 11.06 -3.99 13.50
N ASP A 41 12.17 -4.70 13.31
CA ASP A 41 12.68 -5.69 14.28
C ASP A 41 13.21 -5.03 15.57
N GLU A 42 13.44 -3.71 15.56
CA GLU A 42 13.86 -2.92 16.72
C GLU A 42 12.66 -2.35 17.50
N VAL A 43 11.44 -2.46 16.96
CA VAL A 43 10.24 -1.84 17.53
C VAL A 43 9.48 -2.86 18.38
N GLU A 44 9.36 -2.56 19.68
CA GLU A 44 8.51 -3.34 20.58
C GLU A 44 7.06 -2.85 20.47
N LEU A 45 6.16 -3.73 20.04
CA LEU A 45 4.75 -3.40 19.80
C LEU A 45 3.84 -4.32 20.60
N SER A 46 2.77 -3.73 21.13
CA SER A 46 1.70 -4.50 21.76
C SER A 46 0.87 -5.22 20.69
N GLU A 47 0.21 -6.31 21.07
CA GLU A 47 -0.73 -7.00 20.17
C GLU A 47 -1.84 -6.07 19.68
N SER A 48 -2.31 -5.15 20.52
CA SER A 48 -3.29 -4.14 20.11
C SER A 48 -2.78 -3.19 19.04
N ASP A 49 -1.48 -2.88 19.03
CA ASP A 49 -0.89 -2.07 17.96
C ASP A 49 -0.76 -2.86 16.67
N VAL A 50 -0.40 -4.15 16.75
CA VAL A 50 -0.39 -5.07 15.60
C VAL A 50 -1.77 -5.13 14.96
N GLU A 51 -2.83 -5.34 15.75
CA GLU A 51 -4.22 -5.39 15.24
C GLU A 51 -4.66 -4.07 14.60
N ARG A 52 -4.22 -2.92 15.14
CA ARG A 52 -4.52 -1.61 14.56
C ARG A 52 -3.84 -1.43 13.20
N ILE A 53 -2.59 -1.86 13.07
CA ILE A 53 -1.84 -1.81 11.81
C ILE A 53 -2.48 -2.72 10.77
N GLU A 54 -2.88 -3.94 11.16
CA GLU A 54 -3.58 -4.87 10.27
C GLU A 54 -4.90 -4.30 9.76
N ARG A 55 -5.69 -3.68 10.66
CA ARG A 55 -6.95 -3.04 10.28
C ARG A 55 -6.74 -1.87 9.34
N ALA A 56 -5.76 -1.00 9.63
CA ALA A 56 -5.41 0.12 8.75
C ALA A 56 -4.96 -0.37 7.37
N THR A 57 -4.18 -1.45 7.33
CA THR A 57 -3.75 -2.11 6.08
C THR A 57 -4.95 -2.63 5.30
N SER A 58 -5.88 -3.32 5.95
CA SER A 58 -7.09 -3.82 5.30
C SER A 58 -7.94 -2.67 4.72
N ASN A 59 -8.14 -1.60 5.48
CA ASN A 59 -8.91 -0.44 5.04
C ASN A 59 -8.25 0.24 3.82
N PHE A 60 -6.93 0.43 3.86
CA PHE A 60 -6.17 0.98 2.73
C PHE A 60 -6.34 0.15 1.45
N LEU A 61 -6.24 -1.19 1.56
CA LEU A 61 -6.42 -2.08 0.42
C LEU A 61 -7.86 -2.04 -0.14
N GLU A 62 -8.85 -1.86 0.74
CA GLU A 62 -10.25 -1.72 0.34
C GLU A 62 -10.48 -0.39 -0.41
N GLU A 63 -9.94 0.71 0.11
CA GLU A 63 -10.02 2.04 -0.51
C GLU A 63 -9.34 2.08 -1.89
N LEU A 64 -8.26 1.30 -2.10
CA LEU A 64 -7.58 1.21 -3.39
C LEU A 64 -8.31 0.37 -4.43
N ARG A 65 -9.25 -0.49 -4.01
CA ARG A 65 -9.91 -1.46 -4.91
C ARG A 65 -10.63 -0.79 -6.07
N GLU A 66 -11.40 0.26 -5.78
CA GLU A 66 -12.18 1.00 -6.77
C GLU A 66 -11.30 1.86 -7.70
N PRO A 67 -10.35 2.68 -7.21
CA PRO A 67 -9.36 3.37 -8.04
C PRO A 67 -8.61 2.44 -9.00
N MET A 68 -8.17 1.27 -8.52
CA MET A 68 -7.47 0.30 -9.36
C MET A 68 -8.39 -0.33 -10.41
N ALA A 69 -9.62 -0.69 -10.06
CA ALA A 69 -10.60 -1.26 -10.98
C ALA A 69 -10.96 -0.29 -12.12
N HIS A 70 -11.23 0.98 -11.80
CA HIS A 70 -11.49 2.02 -12.80
C HIS A 70 -10.31 2.18 -13.76
N LEU A 71 -9.09 2.11 -13.26
CA LEU A 71 -7.92 2.29 -14.09
C LEU A 71 -7.66 1.10 -15.00
N MET A 72 -7.87 -0.14 -14.53
CA MET A 72 -7.81 -1.33 -15.38
C MET A 72 -8.85 -1.26 -16.51
N ALA A 73 -10.08 -0.82 -16.22
CA ALA A 73 -11.11 -0.64 -17.23
C ALA A 73 -10.73 0.42 -18.28
N HIS A 74 -10.17 1.56 -17.85
CA HIS A 74 -9.74 2.63 -18.75
C HIS A 74 -8.55 2.23 -19.64
N LYS A 75 -7.57 1.47 -19.11
CA LYS A 75 -6.48 0.91 -19.92
C LYS A 75 -6.99 -0.12 -20.95
N ALA A 76 -7.96 -0.95 -20.59
CA ALA A 76 -8.56 -1.91 -21.51
C ALA A 76 -9.29 -1.20 -22.67
N ALA A 77 -10.05 -0.14 -22.38
CA ALA A 77 -10.74 0.65 -23.40
C ALA A 77 -9.79 1.31 -24.41
N ARG A 78 -8.64 1.83 -23.96
CA ARG A 78 -7.62 2.45 -24.84
C ARG A 78 -6.88 1.45 -25.73
N ARG A 79 -6.83 0.16 -25.38
CA ARG A 79 -6.17 -0.89 -26.19
C ARG A 79 -7.03 -1.42 -27.33
N LEU A 80 -8.31 -1.08 -27.34
CA LEU A 80 -9.30 -1.51 -28.32
C LEU A 80 -9.60 -0.44 -29.39
N GLN A 81 -8.90 0.70 -29.33
CA GLN A 81 -8.94 1.81 -30.30
C GLN A 81 -7.64 1.83 -31.11
#